data_AF-A0A2G9C5M1-F1
#
_entry.id   AF-A0A2G9C5M1-F1
#
_cell.length_a   1.000
_cell.length_b   1.000
_cell.length_c   1.000
_cell.angle_alpha   90.00
_cell.angle_beta   90.00
_cell.angle_gamma   90.00
#
_symmetry.space_group_name_H-M   'P 1'
#
loop_
_entity.id
_entity.type
_entity.pdbx_description
1 polymer ?
#
loop_
_entity_poly.entity_id
_entity_poly.type
_entity_poly.pdbx_seq_one_letter_code
_entity_poly.pdbx_strand_id
1 'polypeptide(L)' 'MVRDFEAMGIRHPTDLIGADAFALYQRICQITGRRHDPCVLDTYMAAVDFMNGAPPRDWWSYTAQRKREYPDI' A
#
# COMPACT_ATOMS: atom_id res chain seq x y z
N MET A 1 -9.76 0.58 0.50
CA MET A 1 -8.74 1.21 -0.35
C MET A 1 -8.96 2.71 -0.54
N VAL A 2 -9.96 3.17 -1.32
CA VAL A 2 -10.17 4.63 -1.55
C VAL A 2 -10.37 5.41 -0.25
N ARG A 3 -11.22 4.89 0.65
CA ARG A 3 -11.45 5.47 1.97
C ARG A 3 -10.21 5.46 2.87
N ASP A 4 -9.25 4.57 2.61
CA ASP A 4 -8.02 4.48 3.39
C ASP A 4 -7.08 5.61 2.98
N PHE A 5 -6.97 5.87 1.68
CA PHE A 5 -6.20 7.00 1.15
C PHE A 5 -6.79 8.35 1.60
N GLU A 6 -8.12 8.50 1.56
CA GLU A 6 -8.79 9.69 2.08
C GLU A 6 -8.50 9.91 3.57
N ALA A 7 -8.56 8.85 4.39
CA ALA A 7 -8.23 8.92 5.80
C ALA A 7 -6.76 9.31 6.06
N MET A 8 -5.86 8.96 5.14
CA MET A 8 -4.46 9.37 5.14
C MET A 8 -4.21 10.75 4.51
N GLY A 9 -5.25 11.44 4.04
CA GLY A 9 -5.13 12.74 3.37
C GLY A 9 -4.53 12.69 1.97
N ILE A 10 -4.44 11.50 1.37
CA ILE A 10 -4.04 11.26 -0.02
C ILE A 10 -5.28 11.50 -0.88
N ARG A 11 -5.23 12.53 -1.72
CA ARG A 11 -6.41 13.00 -2.47
C ARG A 11 -6.29 12.75 -3.96
N HIS A 12 -5.06 12.63 -4.46
CA HIS A 12 -4.78 12.38 -5.86
C HIS A 12 -3.90 11.13 -6.00
N PRO A 13 -4.11 10.31 -7.04
CA PRO A 13 -3.23 9.18 -7.31
C PRO A 13 -1.75 9.59 -7.44
N THR A 14 -1.49 10.79 -7.95
CA THR A 14 -0.15 11.38 -8.07
C THR A 14 0.56 11.58 -6.72
N ASP A 15 -0.18 11.66 -5.62
CA ASP A 15 0.39 11.76 -4.27
C ASP A 15 1.10 10.46 -3.84
N LEU A 16 0.89 9.36 -4.58
CA LEU A 16 1.57 8.08 -4.37
C LEU A 16 2.92 7.97 -5.08
N ILE A 17 3.25 8.92 -5.97
CA ILE A 17 4.53 8.91 -6.68
C ILE A 17 5.67 9.08 -5.66
N GLY A 18 6.60 8.13 -5.63
CA GLY A 18 7.70 8.09 -4.67
C GLY A 18 7.28 7.81 -3.21
N ALA A 19 6.02 7.47 -2.96
CA ALA A 19 5.57 7.10 -1.62
C ALA A 19 6.10 5.71 -1.22
N ASP A 20 6.25 5.48 0.08
CA ASP A 20 6.60 4.17 0.63
C ASP A 20 5.32 3.40 1.00
N ALA A 21 5.05 2.30 0.29
CA ALA A 21 3.88 1.45 0.51
C ALA A 21 3.81 0.87 1.93
N PHE A 22 4.95 0.56 2.55
CA PHE A 22 4.99 0.06 3.92
C PHE A 22 4.65 1.16 4.93
N ALA A 23 5.15 2.37 4.72
CA ALA A 23 4.78 3.53 5.53
C ALA A 23 3.26 3.82 5.45
N LEU A 24 2.65 3.69 4.27
CA LEU A 24 1.20 3.80 4.09
C LEU A 24 0.43 2.72 4.87
N TYR A 25 0.93 1.48 4.84
CA TYR A 25 0.36 0.38 5.63
C TYR A 25 0.42 0.62 7.14
N GLN A 26 1.57 1.08 7.64
CA GLN A 26 1.70 1.44 9.05
C GLN A 26 0.75 2.57 9.43
N ARG A 27 0.64 3.59 8.57
CA ARG A 27 -0.22 4.75 8.80
C ARG A 27 -1.69 4.38 8.89
N ILE A 28 -2.20 3.52 8.00
CA ILE A 28 -3.61 3.10 8.08
C ILE A 28 -3.88 2.25 9.34
N CYS A 29 -2.91 1.43 9.76
CA CYS A 29 -3.02 0.69 11.02
C CYS A 29 -3.09 1.63 12.23
N GLN A 30 -2.27 2.68 12.25
CA GLN A 30 -2.28 3.71 13.30
C GLN A 30 -3.60 4.49 13.33
N ILE A 31 -4.07 4.99 12.18
CA ILE A 31 -5.32 5.77 12.08
C ILE A 31 -6.53 4.97 12.56
N THR A 32 -6.57 3.68 12.22
CA THR A 32 -7.71 2.82 12.56
C THR A 32 -7.57 2.11 13.90
N GLY A 33 -6.40 2.19 14.54
CA GLY A 33 -6.11 1.52 15.82
C GLY A 33 -6.11 0.00 15.75
N ARG A 34 -6.02 -0.59 14.54
CA ARG A 34 -6.03 -2.04 14.33
C ARG A 34 -4.98 -2.45 13.30
N ARG A 35 -4.44 -3.65 13.47
CA ARG A 35 -3.61 -4.30 12.46
C ARG A 35 -4.51 -4.75 11.32
N HIS A 36 -4.29 -4.21 10.12
CA HIS A 36 -4.99 -4.64 8.92
C HIS A 36 -4.42 -5.96 8.40
N ASP A 37 -5.14 -6.58 7.47
CA ASP A 37 -4.64 -7.77 6.80
C ASP A 37 -3.40 -7.43 5.94
N PRO A 38 -2.41 -8.34 5.85
CA PRO A 38 -1.19 -8.08 5.10
C PRO A 38 -1.40 -7.82 3.60
N CYS A 39 -2.51 -8.29 3.03
CA CYS A 39 -2.87 -8.01 1.63
C CYS A 39 -3.17 -6.54 1.35
N VAL A 40 -3.41 -5.74 2.40
CA VAL A 40 -3.51 -4.27 2.26
C VAL A 40 -2.17 -3.67 1.86
N LEU A 41 -1.05 -4.19 2.39
CA LEU A 41 0.28 -3.78 1.94
C LEU A 41 0.53 -4.17 0.48
N ASP A 42 0.15 -5.40 0.08
CA ASP A 42 0.26 -5.84 -1.32
C ASP A 42 -0.49 -4.88 -2.27
N THR A 43 -1.63 -4.37 -1.82
CA THR A 43 -2.44 -3.40 -2.55
C THR A 43 -1.75 -2.03 -2.65
N TYR A 44 -1.13 -1.55 -1.57
CA TYR A 44 -0.36 -0.30 -1.59
C TYR A 44 0.90 -0.41 -2.44
N MET A 45 1.60 -1.55 -2.42
CA MET A 45 2.75 -1.80 -3.28
C MET A 45 2.34 -1.72 -4.75
N ALA A 46 1.22 -2.34 -5.13
CA ALA A 46 0.70 -2.27 -6.50
C ALA A 46 0.31 -0.85 -6.91
N ALA A 47 -0.37 -0.11 -6.03
CA ALA A 47 -0.79 1.26 -6.30
C ALA A 47 0.40 2.21 -6.47
N VAL A 48 1.40 2.13 -5.59
CA VAL A 48 2.63 2.94 -5.66
C VAL A 48 3.45 2.59 -6.91
N ASP A 49 3.66 1.30 -7.20
CA ASP A 49 4.46 0.89 -8.37
C ASP A 49 3.80 1.34 -9.69
N PHE A 50 2.48 1.20 -9.79
CA PHE A 50 1.71 1.71 -10.92
C PHE A 50 1.88 3.23 -11.10
N MET A 51 1.78 3.99 -10.00
CA MET A 51 1.95 5.44 -10.05
C MET A 51 3.39 5.87 -10.37
N ASN A 52 4.38 5.05 -10.04
CA ASN A 52 5.78 5.24 -10.45
C ASN A 52 6.05 4.86 -11.92
N GLY A 53 5.04 4.42 -12.67
CA GLY A 53 5.13 4.14 -14.11
C GLY A 53 5.31 2.67 -14.46
N ALA A 54 5.20 1.75 -13.48
CA ALA A 54 5.15 0.32 -13.79
C ALA A 54 3.84 -0.05 -14.52
N PRO A 55 3.85 -1.14 -15.33
CA PRO A 55 2.62 -1.63 -15.93
C PRO A 55 1.61 -2.02 -14.84
N PRO A 56 0.29 -1.91 -15.11
CA PRO A 56 -0.72 -2.34 -14.17
C PRO A 56 -0.56 -3.84 -13.89
N ARG A 57 -0.54 -4.21 -12.61
CA ARG A 57 -0.46 -5.59 -12.14
C ARG A 57 -1.48 -5.79 -11.03
N ASP A 58 -1.96 -7.03 -10.91
CA ASP A 58 -2.80 -7.41 -9.79
C ASP A 58 -2.02 -7.31 -8.48
N TRP A 59 -2.70 -6.88 -7.41
CA TRP A 59 -2.05 -6.71 -6.10
C TRP A 59 -1.43 -8.01 -5.57
N TRP A 60 -2.02 -9.17 -5.86
CA TRP A 60 -1.49 -10.45 -5.39
C TRP A 60 -0.14 -10.82 -6.01
N SER A 61 0.24 -10.21 -7.14
CA SER A 61 1.57 -10.38 -7.73
C SER A 61 2.69 -9.90 -6.79
N TYR A 62 2.37 -8.99 -5.87
CA TYR A 62 3.30 -8.47 -4.86
C TYR A 62 3.38 -9.33 -3.60
N THR A 63 2.47 -10.29 -3.40
CA THR A 63 2.44 -11.16 -2.20
C THR A 63 3.77 -11.85 -1.93
N ALA A 64 4.42 -12.37 -2.99
CA ALA A 64 5.70 -13.06 -2.85
C ALA A 64 6.83 -12.11 -2.45
N GLN A 65 6.80 -10.86 -2.96
CA GLN A 65 7.72 -9.81 -2.56
C GLN A 65 7.50 -9.41 -1.11
N ARG A 66 6.24 -9.11 -0.73
CA ARG A 66 5.88 -8.76 0.64
C ARG A 66 6.32 -9.81 1.64
N LYS A 67 6.06 -11.10 1.37
CA LYS A 67 6.49 -12.17 2.29
C LYS A 67 8.01 -12.27 2.47
N ARG A 68 8.79 -11.87 1.45
CA ARG A 68 10.26 -11.84 1.54
C ARG A 68 10.78 -10.64 2.31
N GLU A 69 10.21 -9.46 2.06
CA GLU A 69 10.66 -8.20 2.66
C GLU A 69 10.07 -7.96 4.05
N TYR A 70 8.86 -8.45 4.30
CA TYR A 70 8.07 -8.23 5.52
C TYR A 70 7.42 -9.54 6.01
N PRO A 71 8.21 -10.52 6.48
CA PRO A 71 7.70 -11.81 6.93
C PRO A 71 6.79 -11.73 8.17
N ASP A 72 6.97 -10.69 9.00
CA ASP A 72 6.27 -10.51 10.27
C ASP A 72 4.99 -9.66 10.19
N ILE A 73 4.57 -9.32 8.96
CA ILE A 73 3.27 -8.73 8.65
C ILE A 73 2.30 -9.85 8.25
#